data_AF-A0A7S3C9N4-F1
#
_entry.id   AF-A0A7S3C9N4-F1
#
_cell.length_a   1.000
_cell.length_b   1.000
_cell.length_c   1.000
_cell.angle_alpha   90.00
_cell.angle_beta   90.00
_cell.angle_gamma   90.00
#
_symmetry.space_group_name_H-M   'P 1'
#
loop_
_entity.id
_entity.type
_entity.pdbx_description
1 polymer ?
#
loop_
_entity_poly.entity_id
_entity_poly.type
_entity_poly.pdbx_seq_one_letter_code
_entity_poly.pdbx_strand_id
1 'polypeptide(L)'
;EDELECDMFIHTSSNHRLPVTLVGQDSILRQQSVLDELKAVYLNGSNLTHMGPAGEVSEVVPKIAELDLSSTLLGSWREVARLSAELPRLTLLDISRNDIDWAGSA
;
A
#
# COMPACT_ATOMS: atom_id res chain seq x y z
N GLU A 1 25.85 11.55 -25.70
CA GLU A 1 26.59 11.18 -24.48
C GLU A 1 25.70 10.20 -23.76
N ASP A 2 25.72 8.95 -24.24
CA ASP A 2 24.88 7.85 -23.76
C ASP A 2 25.80 6.82 -23.10
N GLU A 3 26.23 7.13 -21.88
CA GLU A 3 26.90 6.19 -21.01
C GLU A 3 26.22 6.30 -19.66
N LEU A 4 25.37 5.33 -19.33
CA LEU A 4 25.20 4.74 -17.99
C LEU A 4 24.06 3.69 -18.05
N GLU A 5 24.31 2.57 -18.74
CA GLU A 5 23.66 1.30 -18.36
C GLU A 5 24.79 0.39 -17.89
N CYS A 6 25.10 0.46 -16.58
CA CYS A 6 26.08 -0.40 -15.93
C CYS A 6 25.51 -1.81 -15.81
N ASP A 7 25.50 -2.55 -16.91
CA ASP A 7 25.21 -3.98 -16.91
C ASP A 7 26.27 -4.71 -16.06
N MET A 8 25.84 -5.33 -14.98
CA MET A 8 26.72 -6.03 -14.05
C MET A 8 27.16 -7.37 -14.65
N PHE A 9 28.47 -7.55 -14.83
CA PHE A 9 29.06 -8.81 -15.30
C PHE A 9 30.04 -9.35 -14.26
N ILE A 10 30.05 -10.67 -14.08
CA ILE A 10 31.16 -11.36 -13.40
C ILE A 10 32.16 -11.87 -14.44
N HIS A 11 33.45 -11.67 -14.15
CA HIS A 11 34.54 -12.19 -14.96
C HIS A 11 35.04 -13.49 -14.34
N THR A 12 35.10 -14.57 -15.13
CA THR A 12 35.73 -15.83 -14.71
C THR A 12 37.22 -15.84 -15.05
N SER A 13 38.00 -16.70 -14.38
CA SER A 13 39.41 -16.94 -14.70
C SER A 13 39.65 -17.44 -16.12
N SER A 14 38.62 -18.01 -16.77
CA SER A 14 38.61 -18.41 -18.17
C SER A 14 38.32 -17.25 -19.15
N ASN A 15 38.23 -16.01 -18.66
CA ASN A 15 37.88 -14.82 -19.44
C ASN A 15 36.45 -14.85 -20.02
N HIS A 16 35.55 -15.64 -19.42
CA HIS A 16 34.13 -15.59 -19.75
C HIS A 16 33.44 -14.49 -18.95
N ARG A 17 32.48 -13.81 -19.59
CA ARG A 17 31.60 -12.83 -18.96
C ARG A 17 30.25 -13.48 -18.76
N LEU A 18 29.77 -13.55 -17.52
CA LEU A 18 28.41 -13.97 -17.22
C LEU A 18 27.60 -12.73 -16.83
N PRO A 19 26.49 -12.43 -17.53
CA PRO A 19 25.59 -11.35 -17.13
C PRO A 19 24.96 -11.72 -15.79
N VAL A 20 24.97 -10.79 -14.84
CA VAL A 20 24.30 -10.93 -13.56
C VAL A 20 22.94 -10.26 -13.68
N THR A 21 21.88 -11.06 -13.62
CA THR A 21 20.52 -10.55 -13.44
C THR A 21 20.13 -10.71 -11.98
N LEU A 22 19.70 -9.63 -11.35
CA LEU A 22 19.29 -9.66 -9.95
C LEU A 22 17.88 -10.24 -9.83
N VAL A 23 17.78 -11.56 -9.66
CA VAL A 23 16.47 -12.23 -9.54
C VAL A 23 15.94 -12.08 -8.11
N GLY A 24 14.80 -11.39 -7.96
CA GLY A 24 14.09 -11.23 -6.67
C GLY A 24 13.70 -9.78 -6.35
N GLN A 25 14.51 -8.81 -6.75
CA GLN A 25 14.17 -7.38 -6.61
C GLN A 25 12.97 -7.02 -7.51
N ASP A 26 12.90 -7.59 -8.72
CA ASP A 26 11.79 -7.36 -9.65
C ASP A 26 10.43 -7.75 -9.07
N SER A 27 10.34 -8.84 -8.30
CA SER A 27 9.06 -9.26 -7.70
C SER A 27 8.60 -8.33 -6.59
N ILE A 28 9.54 -7.86 -5.74
CA ILE A 28 9.24 -6.92 -4.64
C ILE A 28 8.90 -5.54 -5.20
N LEU A 29 9.69 -5.05 -6.15
CA LEU A 29 9.44 -3.78 -6.84
C LEU A 29 8.13 -3.81 -7.62
N ARG A 30 7.80 -4.92 -8.30
CA ARG A 30 6.50 -5.04 -9.00
C ARG A 30 5.34 -5.10 -8.01
N GLN A 31 5.46 -5.82 -6.90
CA GLN A 31 4.40 -5.86 -5.89
C GLN A 31 4.17 -4.50 -5.23
N GLN A 32 5.23 -3.78 -4.86
CA GLN A 32 5.11 -2.39 -4.36
C GLN A 32 4.55 -1.45 -5.43
N SER A 33 5.05 -1.53 -6.67
CA SER A 33 4.60 -0.67 -7.77
C SER A 33 3.11 -0.80 -8.09
N VAL A 34 2.50 -1.98 -7.90
CA VAL A 34 1.06 -2.17 -8.12
C VAL A 34 0.24 -1.47 -7.03
N LEU A 35 0.71 -1.50 -5.79
CA LEU A 35 0.02 -0.87 -4.65
C LEU A 35 0.21 0.66 -4.65
N ASP A 36 1.39 1.14 -5.06
CA ASP A 36 1.70 2.57 -5.18
C ASP A 36 0.84 3.30 -6.21
N GLU A 37 0.33 2.60 -7.22
CA GLU A 37 -0.56 3.15 -8.25
C GLU A 37 -2.05 2.96 -7.95
N LEU A 38 -2.39 2.29 -6.86
CA LEU A 38 -3.76 1.95 -6.52
C LEU A 38 -4.56 3.20 -6.12
N LYS A 39 -5.65 3.46 -6.85
CA LYS A 39 -6.51 4.64 -6.63
C LYS A 39 -7.81 4.33 -5.91
N ALA A 40 -8.33 3.12 -6.08
CA ALA A 40 -9.60 2.71 -5.49
C ALA A 40 -9.45 1.36 -4.84
N VAL A 41 -9.94 1.23 -3.61
CA VAL A 41 -9.87 0.02 -2.79
C VAL A 41 -11.24 -0.29 -2.23
N TYR A 42 -11.67 -1.53 -2.40
CA TYR A 42 -12.97 -2.02 -1.94
C TYR A 42 -12.74 -3.20 -0.99
N LEU A 43 -13.06 -3.00 0.29
CA LEU A 43 -12.96 -3.99 1.36
C LEU A 43 -14.33 -4.27 1.98
N ASN A 44 -15.40 -3.93 1.28
CA ASN A 44 -16.76 -4.06 1.78
C ASN A 44 -17.08 -5.52 2.18
N GLY A 45 -17.72 -5.71 3.34
CA GLY A 45 -18.04 -7.05 3.85
C GLY A 45 -16.85 -7.82 4.44
N SER A 46 -15.68 -7.21 4.55
CA SER A 46 -14.50 -7.83 5.17
C SER A 46 -14.59 -7.81 6.70
N ASN A 47 -13.96 -8.79 7.37
CA ASN A 47 -13.86 -8.84 8.84
C ASN A 47 -12.78 -7.88 9.39
N LEU A 48 -12.73 -6.66 8.87
CA LEU A 48 -11.77 -5.63 9.28
C LEU A 48 -12.27 -4.94 10.55
N THR A 49 -11.56 -5.13 11.66
CA THR A 49 -11.90 -4.53 12.97
C THR A 49 -11.07 -3.30 13.30
N HIS A 50 -9.81 -3.27 12.84
CA HIS A 50 -8.86 -2.22 13.12
C HIS A 50 -8.07 -1.84 11.88
N MET A 51 -7.80 -0.55 11.74
CA MET A 51 -6.75 -0.06 10.86
C MET A 51 -5.40 -0.35 11.53
N GLY A 52 -4.43 -0.84 10.75
CA GLY A 52 -3.09 -1.17 11.23
C GLY A 52 -2.34 0.01 11.86
N PRO A 53 -1.04 -0.18 12.17
CA PRO A 53 -0.20 0.87 12.74
C PRO A 53 -0.26 2.17 11.92
N ALA A 54 -0.19 3.29 12.63
CA ALA A 54 -0.26 4.60 12.00
C ALA A 54 0.91 4.81 11.02
N GLY A 55 0.61 5.27 9.81
CA GLY A 55 1.60 5.58 8.77
C GLY A 55 1.76 4.46 7.73
N GLU A 56 1.54 3.20 8.09
CA GLU A 56 1.76 2.06 7.18
C GLU A 56 0.84 2.13 5.94
N VAL A 57 -0.41 2.57 6.11
CA VAL A 57 -1.34 2.68 4.98
C VAL A 57 -0.83 3.70 3.96
N SER A 58 -0.32 4.85 4.42
CA SER A 58 0.23 5.88 3.55
C SER A 58 1.51 5.46 2.84
N GLU A 59 2.30 4.58 3.45
CA GLU A 59 3.54 4.04 2.87
C GLU A 59 3.25 3.00 1.78
N VAL A 60 2.22 2.17 1.97
CA VAL A 60 1.91 1.06 1.06
C VAL A 60 0.99 1.47 -0.09
N VAL A 61 0.06 2.39 0.16
CA VAL A 61 -0.96 2.81 -0.83
C VAL A 61 -1.11 4.34 -0.87
N PRO A 62 -0.05 5.09 -1.22
CA PRO A 62 0.00 6.56 -1.16
C PRO A 62 -0.99 7.28 -2.08
N LYS A 63 -1.56 6.60 -3.09
CA LYS A 63 -2.38 7.22 -4.14
C LYS A 63 -3.88 6.92 -4.06
N ILE A 64 -4.34 6.27 -3.00
CA ILE A 64 -5.77 5.99 -2.81
C ILE A 64 -6.56 7.30 -2.79
N ALA A 65 -7.61 7.33 -3.61
CA ALA A 65 -8.60 8.38 -3.71
C ALA A 65 -10.00 7.91 -3.31
N GLU A 66 -10.28 6.60 -3.43
CA GLU A 66 -11.56 5.98 -3.08
C GLU A 66 -11.33 4.76 -2.19
N LEU A 67 -12.03 4.71 -1.05
CA LEU A 67 -11.96 3.61 -0.11
C LEU A 67 -13.36 3.21 0.37
N ASP A 68 -13.75 1.96 0.11
CA ASP A 68 -14.99 1.38 0.59
C ASP A 68 -14.71 0.37 1.71
N LEU A 69 -15.11 0.75 2.92
CA LEU A 69 -15.07 -0.05 4.15
C LEU A 69 -16.50 -0.38 4.63
N SER A 70 -17.49 -0.34 3.75
CA SER A 70 -18.88 -0.58 4.12
C SER A 70 -19.11 -2.01 4.61
N SER A 71 -19.97 -2.19 5.61
CA SER A 71 -20.24 -3.51 6.19
C SER A 71 -18.98 -4.24 6.68
N THR A 72 -18.03 -3.52 7.26
CA THR A 72 -16.90 -4.12 7.97
C THR A 72 -17.19 -4.19 9.48
N LEU A 73 -16.17 -4.40 10.30
CA LEU A 73 -16.28 -4.43 11.76
C LEU A 73 -15.54 -3.23 12.40
N LEU A 74 -15.31 -2.17 11.62
CA LEU A 74 -14.61 -0.98 12.09
C LEU A 74 -15.49 -0.27 13.14
N GLY A 75 -14.98 -0.17 14.37
CA GLY A 75 -15.79 0.29 15.50
C GLY A 75 -15.41 1.67 16.06
N SER A 76 -14.43 2.37 15.50
CA SER A 76 -13.83 3.55 16.15
C SER A 76 -13.71 4.76 15.22
N TRP A 77 -14.38 5.85 15.58
CA TRP A 77 -14.23 7.14 14.87
C TRP A 77 -12.81 7.70 14.97
N ARG A 78 -12.08 7.39 16.04
CA ARG A 78 -10.68 7.79 16.18
C ARG A 78 -9.80 7.12 15.11
N GLU A 79 -10.09 5.87 14.76
CA GLU A 79 -9.39 5.18 13.67
C GLU A 79 -9.77 5.75 12.30
N VAL A 80 -11.05 6.04 12.07
CA VAL A 80 -11.52 6.68 10.83
C VAL A 80 -10.83 8.03 10.61
N ALA A 81 -10.77 8.86 11.66
CA ALA A 81 -10.10 10.17 11.60
C ALA A 81 -8.60 10.03 11.32
N ARG A 82 -7.94 9.07 11.98
CA ARG A 82 -6.51 8.77 11.74
C ARG A 82 -6.26 8.36 10.29
N LEU A 83 -7.03 7.39 9.78
CA LEU A 83 -6.91 6.90 8.40
C LEU A 83 -7.11 8.02 7.38
N SER A 84 -8.10 8.88 7.61
CA SER A 84 -8.38 10.02 6.73
C SER A 84 -7.23 11.03 6.70
N ALA A 85 -6.51 11.19 7.82
CA ALA A 85 -5.32 12.04 7.88
C ALA A 85 -4.10 11.43 7.18
N GLU A 86 -4.00 10.10 7.16
CA GLU A 86 -2.91 9.37 6.48
C GLU A 86 -3.06 9.29 4.97
N LEU A 87 -4.28 9.45 4.45
CA LEU A 87 -4.59 9.36 3.01
C LEU A 87 -4.92 10.75 2.43
N PRO A 88 -3.91 11.59 2.10
CA PRO A 88 -4.11 12.98 1.69
C PRO A 88 -4.84 13.15 0.35
N ARG A 89 -4.96 12.06 -0.43
CA ARG A 89 -5.65 12.04 -1.72
C ARG A 89 -7.07 11.49 -1.64
N LEU A 90 -7.50 11.04 -0.46
CA LEU A 90 -8.82 10.45 -0.26
C LEU A 90 -9.91 11.50 -0.54
N THR A 91 -10.79 11.15 -1.48
CA THR A 91 -11.94 11.98 -1.88
C THR A 91 -13.27 11.30 -1.62
N LEU A 92 -13.25 9.96 -1.53
CA LEU A 92 -14.42 9.15 -1.21
C LEU A 92 -14.04 8.12 -0.15
N LEU A 93 -14.80 8.12 0.96
CA LEU A 93 -14.72 7.13 2.01
C LEU A 93 -16.13 6.62 2.31
N ASP A 94 -16.41 5.35 2.04
CA ASP A 94 -17.65 4.69 2.46
C ASP A 94 -17.38 3.85 3.72
N ILE A 95 -18.07 4.20 4.81
CA ILE A 95 -18.05 3.49 6.09
C ILE A 95 -19.46 3.08 6.52
N SER A 96 -20.41 3.07 5.58
CA SER A 96 -21.80 2.72 5.84
C SER A 96 -21.92 1.29 6.39
N ARG A 97 -22.96 1.03 7.18
CA ARG A 97 -23.20 -0.29 7.78
C ARG A 97 -22.07 -0.79 8.69
N ASN A 98 -21.26 0.10 9.25
CA ASN A 98 -20.42 -0.16 10.41
C ASN A 98 -21.09 0.38 11.67
N ASP A 99 -20.90 -0.30 12.79
CA ASP A 99 -21.32 0.16 14.12
C ASP A 99 -20.16 0.91 14.78
N ILE A 100 -20.01 2.20 14.45
CA ILE A 100 -18.86 3.02 14.86
C ILE A 100 -19.21 3.80 16.12
N ASP A 101 -18.51 3.50 17.20
CA ASP A 101 -18.66 4.19 18.48
C ASP A 101 -18.18 5.64 18.36
N TRP A 102 -19.09 6.57 18.64
CA TRP A 102 -18.74 7.98 18.85
C TRP A 102 -17.95 8.03 20.16
N ALA A 103 -16.80 8.69 20.19
CA ALA A 103 -15.81 8.57 21.26
C ALA A 103 -16.23 9.18 22.63
N GLY A 104 -17.37 8.75 23.17
CA GLY A 104 -18.02 9.23 24.39
C GLY A 104 -19.10 8.29 24.95
N SER A 105 -19.29 7.08 24.42
CA SER A 105 -20.13 6.02 25.04
C SER A 105 -19.33 4.86 25.62
N ALA A 106 -18.35 5.16 26.48
CA ALA A 106 -17.89 4.27 27.56
C ALA A 106 -17.06 5.04 28.59
#